data_AF-A0A0M9BMB5-F1
#
_entry.id   AF-A0A0M9BMB5-F1
#
_cell.length_a   1.000
_cell.length_b   1.000
_cell.length_c   1.000
_cell.angle_alpha   90.00
_cell.angle_beta   90.00
_cell.angle_gamma   90.00
#
_symmetry.space_group_name_H-M   'P 1'
#
loop_
_entity.id
_entity.type
_entity.pdbx_description
1 polymer ?
#
loop_
_entity_poly.entity_id
_entity_poly.type
_entity_poly.pdbx_seq_one_letter_code
_entity_poly.pdbx_strand_id
1 'polypeptide(L)'
;EDLVKFSQIFTGEVEGILSSKSIEAMEQEEYKRGMWPEDSDSSISYGLGWDSVNLFPFSEYGIKAVTKGGDTISYHSSLIVLPEYNLAAAVTSSGGTSAKDQFIASELLLSVLEEKGIITERKPEKSFGVPVKADIPKEISTYAGMYGANNSVKKIEMNNAGQMTLSTLAAPSDSAQKYTYTADGTFVNDKGTEKLKFVTEQNGSTYLWSRSYISLPGLGQLAFSEYTAEKLEANELSQDIMASWEKREGKRYYVVNQKYTSTVYLNSSPIIPIHSNKETPGYMSNNKIIGANEAVTELQIPGMAGRDTKEIYFSKKNGVEYITAVGSVYASEELVQPLYSGKQSATTIQPDGYAKWFSVPATVKGKVMTVKMPSNGAFAVYDQTGICINHTVVSGKNEVVLPENGRIVFAGEVGSTFEISLK
;
A
#
# COMPACT_ATOMS: atom_id res chain seq x y z
N GLU A 1 24.47 3.89 -9.66
CA GLU A 1 25.76 3.21 -9.94
C GLU A 1 25.90 1.92 -9.14
N ASP A 2 25.82 1.97 -7.81
CA ASP A 2 25.96 0.76 -6.96
C ASP A 2 24.99 -0.37 -7.32
N LEU A 3 23.74 -0.08 -7.68
CA LEU A 3 22.77 -1.11 -8.13
C LEU A 3 23.23 -1.84 -9.40
N VAL A 4 23.83 -1.11 -10.35
CA VAL A 4 24.38 -1.72 -11.57
C VAL A 4 25.66 -2.49 -11.26
N LYS A 5 26.50 -1.99 -10.34
CA LYS A 5 27.67 -2.75 -9.85
C LYS A 5 27.26 -4.04 -9.12
N PHE A 6 26.16 -4.01 -8.37
CA PHE A 6 25.58 -5.20 -7.74
C PHE A 6 25.12 -6.23 -8.78
N SER A 7 24.59 -5.79 -9.93
CA SER A 7 24.14 -6.68 -11.00
C SER A 7 25.26 -7.56 -11.58
N GLN A 8 26.53 -7.14 -11.43
CA GLN A 8 27.71 -7.87 -11.92
C GLN A 8 27.89 -9.26 -11.29
N ILE A 9 27.29 -9.48 -10.12
CA ILE A 9 27.22 -10.80 -9.49
C ILE A 9 26.40 -11.77 -10.37
N PHE A 10 25.34 -11.28 -11.01
CA PHE A 10 24.38 -12.07 -11.79
C PHE A 10 24.77 -12.16 -13.27
N THR A 11 25.53 -11.21 -13.79
CA THR A 11 26.11 -11.30 -15.15
C THR A 11 27.41 -12.12 -15.21
N GLY A 12 27.92 -12.59 -14.07
CA GLY A 12 29.15 -13.38 -13.99
C GLY A 12 30.43 -12.55 -14.10
N GLU A 13 30.34 -11.22 -14.06
CA GLU A 13 31.50 -10.32 -14.10
C GLU A 13 32.26 -10.27 -12.75
N VAL A 14 31.60 -10.65 -11.65
CA VAL A 14 32.19 -10.72 -10.31
C VAL A 14 31.98 -12.09 -9.69
N GLU A 15 33.08 -12.75 -9.33
CA GLU A 15 33.09 -14.05 -8.65
C GLU A 15 33.33 -13.91 -7.13
N GLY A 16 32.99 -14.96 -6.37
CA GLY A 16 33.38 -15.10 -4.96
C GLY A 16 32.46 -14.41 -3.94
N ILE A 17 31.44 -13.65 -4.36
CA ILE A 17 30.41 -13.09 -3.47
C ILE A 17 29.30 -14.11 -3.21
N LEU A 18 28.71 -14.66 -4.29
CA LEU A 18 27.73 -15.74 -4.24
C LEU A 18 28.26 -16.95 -5.01
N SER A 19 27.90 -18.15 -4.56
CA SER A 19 28.19 -19.37 -5.33
C SER A 19 27.31 -19.43 -6.58
N SER A 20 27.76 -20.07 -7.65
CA SER A 20 26.95 -20.26 -8.87
C SER A 20 25.61 -20.94 -8.58
N LYS A 21 25.59 -21.89 -7.63
CA LYS A 21 24.36 -22.54 -7.16
C LYS A 21 23.39 -21.55 -6.50
N SER A 22 23.90 -20.57 -5.76
CA SER A 22 23.08 -19.54 -5.14
C SER A 22 22.47 -18.60 -6.19
N ILE A 23 23.27 -18.18 -7.18
CA ILE A 23 22.79 -17.35 -8.29
C ILE A 23 21.70 -18.09 -9.07
N GLU A 24 21.96 -19.34 -9.47
CA GLU A 24 20.99 -20.17 -10.18
C GLU A 24 19.69 -20.34 -9.39
N ALA A 25 19.77 -20.56 -8.08
CA ALA A 25 18.61 -20.68 -7.20
C ALA A 25 17.80 -19.38 -7.12
N MET A 26 18.46 -18.22 -7.07
CA MET A 26 17.77 -16.93 -7.02
C MET A 26 16.92 -16.67 -8.26
N GLU A 27 17.38 -17.15 -9.41
CA GLU A 27 16.71 -16.94 -10.69
C GLU A 27 15.73 -18.05 -11.08
N GLN A 28 15.42 -18.99 -10.18
CA GLN A 28 14.37 -20.00 -10.42
C GLN A 28 12.98 -19.40 -10.30
N GLU A 29 12.03 -20.01 -11.00
CA GLU A 29 10.60 -19.64 -11.00
C GLU A 29 9.91 -20.12 -9.71
N GLU A 30 10.30 -19.56 -8.56
CA GLU A 30 9.76 -19.93 -7.24
C GLU A 30 8.24 -19.70 -7.16
N TYR A 31 7.72 -18.74 -7.92
CA TYR A 31 6.27 -18.54 -8.06
C TYR A 31 5.52 -19.78 -8.58
N LYS A 32 6.16 -20.73 -9.27
CA LYS A 32 5.47 -21.97 -9.72
C LYS A 32 5.30 -23.02 -8.62
N ARG A 33 5.85 -22.79 -7.41
CA ARG A 33 5.85 -23.76 -6.30
C ARG A 33 4.73 -23.56 -5.28
N GLY A 34 3.88 -22.54 -5.46
CA GLY A 34 2.76 -22.23 -4.55
C GLY A 34 1.42 -22.12 -5.29
N MET A 35 0.43 -21.55 -4.60
CA MET A 35 -0.83 -21.15 -5.22
C MET A 35 -0.61 -19.83 -5.97
N TRP A 36 -0.69 -19.88 -7.29
CA TRP A 36 -0.46 -18.75 -8.19
C TRP A 36 -1.39 -18.81 -9.38
N PRO A 37 -1.75 -17.66 -9.97
CA PRO A 37 -2.46 -17.66 -11.25
C PRO A 37 -1.69 -18.41 -12.33
N GLU A 38 -2.41 -18.85 -13.36
CA GLU A 38 -1.81 -19.48 -14.54
C GLU A 38 -0.72 -18.60 -15.16
N ASP A 39 0.37 -19.26 -15.61
CA ASP A 39 1.56 -18.60 -16.15
C ASP A 39 1.20 -17.71 -17.34
N SER A 40 1.70 -16.48 -17.31
CA SER A 40 1.35 -15.42 -18.26
C SER A 40 2.31 -14.24 -18.16
N ASP A 41 2.23 -13.33 -19.13
CA ASP A 41 2.95 -12.05 -19.12
C ASP A 41 2.77 -11.35 -17.77
N SER A 42 3.89 -11.12 -17.07
CA SER A 42 3.86 -10.51 -15.75
C SER A 42 5.17 -9.78 -15.44
N SER A 43 5.03 -8.73 -14.64
CA SER A 43 6.12 -8.02 -13.96
C SER A 43 6.39 -8.61 -12.58
N ILE A 44 5.56 -9.55 -12.13
CA ILE A 44 5.59 -10.22 -10.83
C ILE A 44 5.59 -11.73 -11.08
N SER A 45 6.78 -12.32 -11.04
CA SER A 45 7.04 -13.75 -11.29
C SER A 45 8.21 -14.18 -10.41
N TYR A 46 7.97 -14.19 -9.10
CA TYR A 46 9.01 -14.21 -8.06
C TYR A 46 10.07 -15.31 -8.23
N GLY A 47 11.32 -14.92 -7.98
CA GLY A 47 12.42 -15.80 -7.61
C GLY A 47 12.85 -15.56 -6.16
N LEU A 48 14.03 -16.04 -5.76
CA LEU A 48 14.54 -15.73 -4.42
C LEU A 48 15.20 -14.35 -4.41
N GLY A 49 14.50 -13.36 -3.87
CA GLY A 49 14.98 -11.99 -3.79
C GLY A 49 14.77 -11.16 -5.06
N TRP A 50 14.07 -11.69 -6.07
CA TRP A 50 13.67 -10.98 -7.29
C TRP A 50 12.15 -10.90 -7.36
N ASP A 51 11.61 -9.75 -7.80
CA ASP A 51 10.17 -9.59 -8.02
C ASP A 51 9.70 -10.33 -9.28
N SER A 52 10.57 -10.42 -10.29
CA SER A 52 10.37 -11.31 -11.43
C SER A 52 11.69 -11.90 -11.92
N VAL A 53 11.66 -13.17 -12.34
CA VAL A 53 12.75 -13.86 -13.05
C VAL A 53 12.43 -14.14 -14.53
N ASN A 54 11.22 -13.77 -14.95
CA ASN A 54 10.71 -13.94 -16.31
C ASN A 54 9.96 -12.66 -16.73
N LEU A 55 10.68 -11.54 -16.70
CA LEU A 55 10.08 -10.21 -16.78
C LEU A 55 9.52 -9.87 -18.17
N PHE A 56 8.24 -9.50 -18.23
CA PHE A 56 7.67 -8.81 -19.39
C PHE A 56 8.23 -7.39 -19.52
N PRO A 57 8.59 -6.90 -20.73
CA PRO A 57 8.39 -7.54 -22.03
C PRO A 57 9.60 -8.36 -22.54
N PHE A 58 10.68 -8.52 -21.78
CA PHE A 58 11.86 -9.26 -22.25
C PHE A 58 11.57 -10.72 -22.56
N SER A 59 10.70 -11.34 -21.77
CA SER A 59 10.21 -12.71 -21.98
C SER A 59 9.58 -12.91 -23.36
N GLU A 60 8.97 -11.88 -23.94
CA GLU A 60 8.44 -11.92 -25.30
C GLU A 60 9.53 -12.11 -26.37
N TYR A 61 10.74 -11.64 -26.11
CA TYR A 61 11.88 -11.81 -27.01
C TYR A 61 12.67 -13.10 -26.71
N GLY A 62 12.18 -13.94 -25.78
CA GLY A 62 12.92 -15.10 -25.30
C GLY A 62 14.15 -14.74 -24.46
N ILE A 63 14.19 -13.52 -23.92
CA ILE A 63 15.30 -13.00 -23.13
C ILE A 63 14.96 -13.16 -21.65
N LYS A 64 15.81 -13.89 -20.91
CA LYS A 64 15.71 -13.95 -19.45
C LYS A 64 16.06 -12.59 -18.85
N ALA A 65 15.16 -12.08 -18.02
CA ALA A 65 15.31 -10.81 -17.34
C ALA A 65 14.84 -10.96 -15.88
N VAL A 66 15.72 -10.59 -14.95
CA VAL A 66 15.41 -10.53 -13.52
C VAL A 66 15.22 -9.08 -13.09
N THR A 67 14.24 -8.80 -12.24
CA THR A 67 13.99 -7.44 -11.75
C THR A 67 13.68 -7.38 -10.27
N LYS A 68 14.13 -6.29 -9.65
CA LYS A 68 13.72 -5.89 -8.32
C LYS A 68 13.29 -4.43 -8.34
N GLY A 69 12.04 -4.18 -7.98
CA GLY A 69 11.51 -2.88 -7.63
C GLY A 69 11.63 -2.61 -6.12
N GLY A 70 11.61 -1.34 -5.74
CA GLY A 70 11.58 -0.93 -4.35
C GLY A 70 10.92 0.42 -4.18
N ASP A 71 9.96 0.49 -3.26
CA ASP A 71 9.27 1.72 -2.90
C ASP A 71 9.43 2.01 -1.41
N THR A 72 9.82 3.24 -1.12
CA THR A 72 9.49 3.91 0.14
C THR A 72 8.43 4.96 -0.14
N ILE A 73 8.04 5.74 0.87
CA ILE A 73 7.05 6.81 0.70
C ILE A 73 7.51 7.88 -0.31
N SER A 74 8.82 8.12 -0.45
CA SER A 74 9.34 9.23 -1.27
C SER A 74 10.51 8.87 -2.18
N TYR A 75 10.98 7.63 -2.11
CA TYR A 75 12.07 7.14 -2.96
C TYR A 75 11.67 5.82 -3.58
N HIS A 76 11.95 5.70 -4.86
CA HIS A 76 11.56 4.59 -5.70
C HIS A 76 12.78 4.11 -6.49
N SER A 77 12.77 2.84 -6.84
CA SER A 77 13.82 2.26 -7.67
C SER A 77 13.34 1.04 -8.41
N SER A 78 13.96 0.77 -9.55
CA SER A 78 13.89 -0.51 -10.25
C SER A 78 15.27 -0.87 -10.81
N LEU A 79 15.69 -2.11 -10.59
CA LEU A 79 16.87 -2.72 -11.19
C LEU A 79 16.41 -3.87 -12.07
N ILE A 80 16.81 -3.85 -13.35
CA ILE A 80 16.62 -4.96 -14.29
C ILE A 80 17.99 -5.45 -14.72
N VAL A 81 18.19 -6.78 -14.72
CA VAL A 81 19.41 -7.43 -15.18
C VAL A 81 19.06 -8.44 -16.26
N LEU A 82 19.85 -8.45 -17.34
CA LEU A 82 19.81 -9.41 -18.44
C LEU A 82 21.10 -10.24 -18.38
N PRO A 83 21.15 -11.33 -17.60
CA PRO A 83 22.39 -12.08 -17.34
C PRO A 83 23.11 -12.52 -18.62
N GLU A 84 22.36 -13.08 -19.58
CA GLU A 84 22.88 -13.63 -20.84
C GLU A 84 23.57 -12.60 -21.74
N TYR A 85 23.24 -11.31 -21.57
CA TYR A 85 23.71 -10.23 -22.44
C TYR A 85 24.70 -9.30 -21.75
N ASN A 86 25.04 -9.57 -20.48
CA ASN A 86 25.84 -8.69 -19.63
C ASN A 86 25.32 -7.23 -19.65
N LEU A 87 24.00 -7.07 -19.48
CA LEU A 87 23.34 -5.77 -19.46
C LEU A 87 22.53 -5.62 -18.17
N ALA A 88 22.52 -4.41 -17.62
CA ALA A 88 21.65 -4.04 -16.52
C ALA A 88 21.29 -2.55 -16.60
N ALA A 89 20.10 -2.21 -16.12
CA ALA A 89 19.68 -0.83 -15.96
C ALA A 89 19.06 -0.65 -14.57
N ALA A 90 19.45 0.43 -13.90
CA ALA A 90 18.87 0.83 -12.63
C ALA A 90 18.36 2.27 -12.76
N VAL A 91 17.11 2.48 -12.39
CA VAL A 91 16.48 3.81 -12.31
C VAL A 91 16.08 4.04 -10.88
N THR A 92 16.38 5.22 -10.36
CA THR A 92 16.02 5.65 -9.00
C THR A 92 15.39 7.02 -9.07
N SER A 93 14.29 7.23 -8.36
CA SER A 93 13.58 8.50 -8.37
C SER A 93 13.10 8.90 -6.98
N SER A 94 12.93 10.20 -6.75
CA SER A 94 12.39 10.77 -5.49
C SER A 94 10.91 11.15 -5.62
N GLY A 95 10.19 10.52 -6.55
CA GLY A 95 8.76 10.69 -6.77
C GLY A 95 8.27 9.76 -7.88
N GLY A 96 6.99 9.44 -7.91
CA GLY A 96 6.46 8.41 -8.79
C GLY A 96 6.36 7.07 -8.08
N THR A 97 6.77 5.99 -8.75
CA THR A 97 6.71 4.62 -8.23
C THR A 97 7.82 3.77 -8.85
N SER A 98 8.17 2.66 -8.20
CA SER A 98 9.10 1.67 -8.76
C SER A 98 8.64 1.12 -10.11
N ALA A 99 7.33 1.03 -10.35
CA ALA A 99 6.77 0.68 -11.65
C ALA A 99 7.14 1.70 -12.73
N LYS A 100 7.11 3.01 -12.43
CA LYS A 100 7.57 4.06 -13.36
C LYS A 100 9.05 3.93 -13.65
N ASP A 101 9.85 3.66 -12.64
CA ASP A 101 11.29 3.42 -12.79
C ASP A 101 11.54 2.17 -13.65
N GLN A 102 10.73 1.12 -13.51
CA GLN A 102 10.79 -0.09 -14.33
C GLN A 102 10.44 0.17 -15.79
N PHE A 103 9.43 0.98 -16.10
CA PHE A 103 9.14 1.40 -17.49
C PHE A 103 10.38 2.01 -18.15
N ILE A 104 11.06 2.93 -17.46
CA ILE A 104 12.25 3.60 -17.97
C ILE A 104 13.41 2.60 -18.13
N ALA A 105 13.65 1.76 -17.13
CA ALA A 105 14.71 0.74 -17.18
C ALA A 105 14.48 -0.25 -18.33
N SER A 106 13.22 -0.68 -18.53
CA SER A 106 12.83 -1.56 -19.63
C SER A 106 13.11 -0.92 -20.98
N GLU A 107 12.67 0.33 -21.19
CA GLU A 107 12.89 1.01 -22.48
C GLU A 107 14.38 1.24 -22.78
N LEU A 108 15.18 1.57 -21.76
CA LEU A 108 16.63 1.71 -21.91
C LEU A 108 17.28 0.39 -22.37
N LEU A 109 16.97 -0.71 -21.69
CA LEU A 109 17.55 -2.02 -22.03
C LEU A 109 17.06 -2.51 -23.39
N LEU A 110 15.76 -2.38 -23.69
CA LEU A 110 15.22 -2.68 -25.00
C LEU A 110 15.96 -1.88 -26.07
N SER A 111 16.19 -0.57 -25.88
CA SER A 111 16.89 0.28 -26.86
C SER A 111 18.30 -0.22 -27.15
N VAL A 112 19.02 -0.61 -26.10
CA VAL A 112 20.37 -1.19 -26.23
C VAL A 112 20.33 -2.54 -26.95
N LEU A 113 19.33 -3.39 -26.68
CA LEU A 113 19.17 -4.68 -27.36
C LEU A 113 18.91 -4.48 -28.87
N GLU A 114 18.12 -3.47 -29.24
CA GLU A 114 17.84 -3.12 -30.64
C GLU A 114 19.08 -2.53 -31.33
N GLU A 115 19.79 -1.59 -30.69
CA GLU A 115 21.02 -1.00 -31.21
C GLU A 115 22.11 -2.07 -31.45
N LYS A 116 22.19 -3.07 -30.57
CA LYS A 116 23.10 -4.22 -30.70
C LYS A 116 22.63 -5.27 -31.73
N GLY A 117 21.43 -5.13 -32.29
CA GLY A 117 20.84 -6.10 -33.22
C GLY A 117 20.47 -7.44 -32.57
N ILE A 118 20.35 -7.49 -31.23
CA ILE A 118 19.91 -8.68 -30.49
C ILE A 118 18.42 -8.92 -30.70
N ILE A 119 17.64 -7.83 -30.72
CA ILE A 119 16.24 -7.84 -31.17
C ILE A 119 16.15 -7.05 -32.47
N THR A 120 15.38 -7.56 -33.43
CA THR A 120 15.29 -6.98 -34.78
C THR A 120 14.21 -5.91 -34.90
N GLU A 121 13.20 -5.94 -34.03
CA GLU A 121 12.10 -4.98 -34.01
C GLU A 121 11.44 -4.89 -32.64
N ARG A 122 10.76 -3.77 -32.36
CA ARG A 122 9.88 -3.61 -31.21
C ARG A 122 8.56 -4.36 -31.41
N LYS A 123 8.21 -5.26 -30.49
CA LYS A 123 6.88 -5.85 -30.44
C LYS A 123 5.82 -4.80 -30.08
N PRO A 124 4.63 -4.87 -30.71
CA PRO A 124 3.54 -3.95 -30.41
C PRO A 124 2.99 -4.18 -29.00
N GLU A 125 2.38 -3.13 -28.41
CA GLU A 125 1.67 -3.23 -27.14
C GLU A 125 0.52 -4.26 -27.22
N LYS A 126 0.31 -5.01 -26.14
CA LYS A 126 -0.74 -6.02 -26.04
C LYS A 126 -2.03 -5.43 -25.45
N SER A 127 -3.14 -6.04 -25.84
CA SER A 127 -4.50 -5.74 -25.35
C SER A 127 -5.39 -6.98 -25.49
N PHE A 128 -6.45 -7.06 -24.70
CA PHE A 128 -7.53 -8.03 -24.83
C PHE A 128 -8.58 -7.64 -25.88
N GLY A 129 -8.41 -6.49 -26.54
CA GLY A 129 -9.33 -5.98 -27.55
C GLY A 129 -10.62 -5.42 -26.94
N VAL A 130 -11.52 -4.94 -27.81
CA VAL A 130 -12.84 -4.47 -27.41
C VAL A 130 -13.68 -5.67 -26.96
N PRO A 131 -14.27 -5.66 -25.75
CA PRO A 131 -15.01 -6.79 -25.25
C PRO A 131 -16.26 -7.08 -26.11
N VAL A 132 -16.43 -8.34 -26.50
CA VAL A 132 -17.66 -8.82 -27.12
C VAL A 132 -18.55 -9.39 -26.04
N LYS A 133 -19.67 -8.72 -25.80
CA LYS A 133 -20.64 -9.09 -24.77
C LYS A 133 -21.18 -10.50 -24.96
N ALA A 134 -21.21 -11.26 -23.88
CA ALA A 134 -21.88 -12.55 -23.74
C ALA A 134 -22.87 -12.52 -22.55
N ASP A 135 -23.78 -13.50 -22.51
CA ASP A 135 -24.70 -13.68 -21.39
C ASP A 135 -23.97 -14.32 -20.21
N ILE A 136 -24.19 -13.78 -19.01
CA ILE A 136 -23.59 -14.29 -17.76
C ILE A 136 -24.32 -15.57 -17.33
N PRO A 137 -23.62 -16.72 -17.19
CA PRO A 137 -24.19 -17.92 -16.60
C PRO A 137 -24.61 -17.69 -15.15
N LYS A 138 -25.68 -18.37 -14.71
CA LYS A 138 -26.24 -18.19 -13.36
C LYS A 138 -25.23 -18.47 -12.25
N GLU A 139 -24.33 -19.41 -12.48
CA GLU A 139 -23.27 -19.82 -11.56
C GLU A 139 -22.31 -18.66 -11.30
N ILE A 140 -22.00 -17.86 -12.33
CA ILE A 140 -21.06 -16.74 -12.23
C ILE A 140 -21.64 -15.62 -11.36
N SER A 141 -22.94 -15.36 -11.45
CA SER A 141 -23.60 -14.33 -10.63
C SER A 141 -23.48 -14.59 -9.12
N THR A 142 -23.26 -15.85 -8.70
CA THR A 142 -23.05 -16.19 -7.28
C THR A 142 -21.74 -15.67 -6.72
N TYR A 143 -20.79 -15.28 -7.58
CA TYR A 143 -19.52 -14.68 -7.17
C TYR A 143 -19.63 -13.20 -6.80
N ALA A 144 -20.75 -12.53 -7.05
CA ALA A 144 -20.98 -11.18 -6.53
C ALA A 144 -20.84 -11.15 -4.98
N GLY A 145 -20.45 -9.99 -4.45
CA GLY A 145 -20.25 -9.80 -3.01
C GLY A 145 -19.04 -8.94 -2.65
N MET A 146 -18.58 -9.10 -1.42
CA MET A 146 -17.44 -8.36 -0.87
C MET A 146 -16.17 -9.18 -0.97
N TYR A 147 -15.08 -8.51 -1.34
CA TYR A 147 -13.76 -9.10 -1.49
C TYR A 147 -12.72 -8.27 -0.74
N GLY A 148 -12.00 -8.89 0.17
CA GLY A 148 -10.90 -8.26 0.91
C GLY A 148 -9.61 -8.30 0.12
N ALA A 149 -8.80 -7.26 0.24
CA ALA A 149 -7.43 -7.18 -0.26
C ALA A 149 -6.59 -6.38 0.73
N ASN A 150 -5.31 -6.12 0.43
CA ASN A 150 -4.45 -5.34 1.30
C ASN A 150 -5.08 -3.96 1.60
N ASN A 151 -5.45 -3.73 2.87
CA ASN A 151 -6.02 -2.46 3.32
C ASN A 151 -7.25 -1.96 2.56
N SER A 152 -7.98 -2.83 1.87
CA SER A 152 -9.13 -2.43 1.07
C SER A 152 -10.18 -3.53 1.02
N VAL A 153 -11.42 -3.13 0.79
CA VAL A 153 -12.52 -4.03 0.46
C VAL A 153 -13.13 -3.56 -0.85
N LYS A 154 -13.24 -4.50 -1.78
CA LYS A 154 -13.90 -4.31 -3.06
C LYS A 154 -15.31 -4.87 -3.00
N LYS A 155 -16.26 -4.13 -3.57
CA LYS A 155 -17.62 -4.61 -3.82
C LYS A 155 -17.76 -4.98 -5.29
N ILE A 156 -18.28 -6.17 -5.53
CA ILE A 156 -18.57 -6.69 -6.85
C ILE A 156 -20.06 -6.89 -6.99
N GLU A 157 -20.64 -6.20 -7.97
CA GLU A 157 -22.03 -6.37 -8.36
C GLU A 157 -22.09 -6.77 -9.83
N MET A 158 -23.08 -7.58 -10.19
CA MET A 158 -23.30 -8.03 -11.56
C MET A 158 -24.76 -7.84 -11.90
N ASN A 159 -25.04 -7.48 -13.16
CA ASN A 159 -26.40 -7.39 -13.65
C ASN A 159 -26.68 -8.45 -14.71
N ASN A 160 -27.98 -8.70 -14.94
CA ASN A 160 -28.44 -9.65 -15.96
C ASN A 160 -28.09 -9.22 -17.40
N ALA A 161 -27.54 -8.02 -17.59
CA ALA A 161 -27.15 -7.47 -18.87
C ALA A 161 -25.66 -7.72 -19.18
N GLY A 162 -25.01 -8.67 -18.52
CA GLY A 162 -23.63 -9.04 -18.88
C GLY A 162 -22.57 -8.08 -18.37
N GLN A 163 -22.90 -7.21 -17.40
CA GLN A 163 -21.96 -6.22 -16.87
C GLN A 163 -21.67 -6.46 -15.39
N MET A 164 -20.40 -6.34 -15.04
CA MET A 164 -19.89 -6.31 -13.67
C MET A 164 -19.47 -4.88 -13.31
N THR A 165 -19.77 -4.47 -12.09
CA THR A 165 -19.26 -3.25 -11.47
C THR A 165 -18.37 -3.58 -10.29
N LEU A 166 -17.19 -2.96 -10.25
CA LEU A 166 -16.21 -3.08 -9.19
C LEU A 166 -16.04 -1.71 -8.52
N SER A 167 -16.26 -1.62 -7.23
CA SER A 167 -16.05 -0.40 -6.44
C SER A 167 -15.25 -0.68 -5.17
N THR A 168 -14.65 0.37 -4.58
CA THR A 168 -13.89 0.29 -3.33
C THR A 168 -14.65 0.96 -2.20
N LEU A 169 -14.71 0.32 -1.04
CA LEU A 169 -15.37 0.89 0.14
C LEU A 169 -14.58 2.04 0.78
N ALA A 170 -13.27 2.14 0.50
CA ALA A 170 -12.42 3.20 1.04
C ALA A 170 -12.60 4.54 0.30
N ALA A 171 -13.08 4.51 -0.94
CA ALA A 171 -13.34 5.69 -1.76
C ALA A 171 -14.68 5.56 -2.51
N PRO A 172 -15.82 5.59 -1.80
CA PRO A 172 -17.14 5.39 -2.40
C PRO A 172 -17.56 6.51 -3.37
N SER A 173 -16.85 7.64 -3.36
CA SER A 173 -17.01 8.73 -4.34
C SER A 173 -16.38 8.42 -5.70
N ASP A 174 -15.47 7.45 -5.77
CA ASP A 174 -14.83 7.07 -7.02
C ASP A 174 -15.84 6.33 -7.91
N SER A 175 -15.77 6.59 -9.22
CA SER A 175 -16.64 5.91 -10.16
C SER A 175 -16.35 4.41 -10.17
N ALA A 176 -17.38 3.59 -9.96
CA ALA A 176 -17.27 2.15 -10.10
C ALA A 176 -16.73 1.77 -11.49
N GLN A 177 -15.73 0.89 -11.51
CA GLN A 177 -15.16 0.35 -12.74
C GLN A 177 -16.15 -0.64 -13.35
N LYS A 178 -16.31 -0.58 -14.67
CA LYS A 178 -17.25 -1.42 -15.41
C LYS A 178 -16.50 -2.40 -16.28
N TYR A 179 -17.00 -3.63 -16.31
CA TYR A 179 -16.46 -4.69 -17.13
C TYR A 179 -17.59 -5.43 -17.84
N THR A 180 -17.31 -5.85 -19.06
CA THR A 180 -18.23 -6.61 -19.91
C THR A 180 -17.85 -8.08 -19.87
N TYR A 181 -18.82 -8.95 -19.62
CA TYR A 181 -18.63 -10.39 -19.65
C TYR A 181 -18.43 -10.90 -21.08
N THR A 182 -17.43 -11.74 -21.29
CA THR A 182 -17.03 -12.29 -22.58
C THR A 182 -17.20 -13.82 -22.61
N ALA A 183 -17.33 -14.39 -23.82
CA ALA A 183 -17.62 -15.82 -24.01
C ALA A 183 -16.54 -16.78 -23.46
N ASP A 184 -15.33 -16.30 -23.18
CA ASP A 184 -14.24 -17.04 -22.54
C ASP A 184 -14.37 -17.11 -21.01
N GLY A 185 -15.48 -16.61 -20.45
CA GLY A 185 -15.75 -16.65 -19.01
C GLY A 185 -15.08 -15.54 -18.21
N THR A 186 -14.61 -14.47 -18.87
CA THR A 186 -13.90 -13.36 -18.22
C THR A 186 -14.68 -12.05 -18.32
N PHE A 187 -14.25 -11.05 -17.56
CA PHE A 187 -14.81 -9.71 -17.54
C PHE A 187 -13.74 -8.73 -18.02
N VAL A 188 -13.97 -8.04 -19.13
CA VAL A 188 -12.97 -7.17 -19.76
C VAL A 188 -13.45 -5.73 -19.74
N ASN A 189 -12.56 -4.80 -19.40
CA ASN A 189 -12.90 -3.38 -19.40
C ASN A 189 -13.06 -2.83 -20.84
N ASP A 190 -13.73 -1.69 -21.00
CA ASP A 190 -14.02 -1.13 -22.34
C ASP A 190 -12.76 -0.84 -23.16
N LYS A 191 -11.62 -0.60 -22.49
CA LYS A 191 -10.32 -0.33 -23.12
C LYS A 191 -9.58 -1.61 -23.54
N GLY A 192 -10.04 -2.80 -23.15
CA GLY A 192 -9.31 -4.05 -23.37
C GLY A 192 -7.95 -4.12 -22.67
N THR A 193 -7.74 -3.36 -21.61
CA THR A 193 -6.44 -3.28 -20.90
C THR A 193 -6.41 -4.13 -19.64
N GLU A 194 -7.58 -4.54 -19.14
CA GLU A 194 -7.70 -5.40 -17.97
C GLU A 194 -8.79 -6.44 -18.20
N LYS A 195 -8.51 -7.65 -17.74
CA LYS A 195 -9.38 -8.81 -17.76
C LYS A 195 -9.44 -9.41 -16.36
N LEU A 196 -10.65 -9.68 -15.88
CA LEU A 196 -10.93 -10.24 -14.57
C LEU A 196 -11.59 -11.62 -14.68
N LYS A 197 -11.33 -12.51 -13.71
CA LYS A 197 -12.00 -13.81 -13.57
C LYS A 197 -12.12 -14.19 -12.11
N PHE A 198 -13.19 -14.93 -11.77
CA PHE A 198 -13.29 -15.60 -10.47
C PHE A 198 -12.58 -16.94 -10.55
N VAL A 199 -11.71 -17.21 -9.58
CA VAL A 199 -10.98 -18.48 -9.48
C VAL A 199 -11.15 -19.02 -8.08
N THR A 200 -11.73 -20.21 -7.95
CA THR A 200 -11.75 -20.95 -6.68
C THR A 200 -10.57 -21.91 -6.68
N GLU A 201 -9.67 -21.73 -5.73
CA GLU A 201 -8.44 -22.52 -5.62
C GLU A 201 -8.62 -23.74 -4.70
N GLN A 202 -7.61 -24.59 -4.64
CA GLN A 202 -7.64 -25.84 -3.85
C GLN A 202 -7.83 -25.63 -2.35
N ASN A 203 -7.54 -24.44 -1.83
CA ASN A 203 -7.80 -24.08 -0.43
C ASN A 203 -9.28 -23.76 -0.15
N GLY A 204 -10.15 -23.77 -1.17
CA GLY A 204 -11.58 -23.46 -1.06
C GLY A 204 -11.91 -21.98 -1.15
N SER A 205 -10.92 -21.09 -1.08
CA SER A 205 -11.12 -19.65 -1.21
C SER A 205 -11.39 -19.26 -2.67
N THR A 206 -12.19 -18.21 -2.84
CA THR A 206 -12.49 -17.63 -4.15
C THR A 206 -11.79 -16.30 -4.32
N TYR A 207 -11.02 -16.16 -5.39
CA TYR A 207 -10.20 -15.00 -5.69
C TYR A 207 -10.73 -14.23 -6.90
N LEU A 208 -10.50 -12.92 -6.90
CA LEU A 208 -10.59 -12.08 -8.09
C LEU A 208 -9.21 -12.03 -8.75
N TRP A 209 -9.02 -12.85 -9.79
CA TRP A 209 -7.85 -12.76 -10.66
C TRP A 209 -7.98 -11.56 -11.59
N SER A 210 -6.89 -10.81 -11.73
CA SER A 210 -6.72 -9.77 -12.75
C SER A 210 -5.52 -10.07 -13.62
N ARG A 211 -5.72 -9.93 -14.93
CA ARG A 211 -4.65 -9.80 -15.91
C ARG A 211 -4.74 -8.44 -16.55
N SER A 212 -3.66 -7.67 -16.50
CA SER A 212 -3.65 -6.29 -17.01
C SER A 212 -2.39 -5.95 -17.79
N TYR A 213 -2.57 -5.00 -18.70
CA TYR A 213 -1.50 -4.36 -19.43
C TYR A 213 -1.59 -2.85 -19.18
N ILE A 214 -0.52 -2.28 -18.62
CA ILE A 214 -0.42 -0.86 -18.30
C ILE A 214 0.58 -0.23 -19.25
N SER A 215 0.12 0.68 -20.10
CA SER A 215 0.98 1.41 -21.03
C SER A 215 1.33 2.80 -20.50
N LEU A 216 2.58 3.21 -20.68
CA LEU A 216 3.05 4.56 -20.42
C LEU A 216 3.56 5.16 -21.74
N PRO A 217 2.93 6.22 -22.28
CA PRO A 217 3.30 6.75 -23.59
C PRO A 217 4.80 7.04 -23.74
N GLY A 218 5.42 6.42 -24.75
CA GLY A 218 6.85 6.55 -25.04
C GLY A 218 7.78 5.66 -24.20
N LEU A 219 7.26 4.87 -23.25
CA LEU A 219 8.05 3.97 -22.38
C LEU A 219 7.55 2.51 -22.40
N GLY A 220 6.62 2.20 -23.30
CA GLY A 220 6.11 0.84 -23.51
C GLY A 220 5.09 0.42 -22.46
N GLN A 221 5.11 -0.88 -22.13
CA GLN A 221 4.05 -1.56 -21.39
C GLN A 221 4.60 -2.45 -20.27
N LEU A 222 3.91 -2.50 -19.14
CA LEU A 222 4.05 -3.51 -18.11
C LEU A 222 2.84 -4.45 -18.13
N ALA A 223 3.06 -5.71 -17.78
CA ALA A 223 2.01 -6.71 -17.64
C ALA A 223 1.91 -7.18 -16.18
N PHE A 224 0.72 -7.56 -15.75
CA PHE A 224 0.46 -8.15 -14.44
C PHE A 224 -0.55 -9.30 -14.57
N SER A 225 -0.35 -10.35 -13.79
CA SER A 225 -1.29 -11.46 -13.64
C SER A 225 -1.29 -11.91 -12.18
N GLU A 226 -2.31 -11.53 -11.44
CA GLU A 226 -2.33 -11.67 -9.98
C GLU A 226 -3.73 -11.85 -9.40
N TYR A 227 -3.82 -12.49 -8.25
CA TYR A 227 -5.03 -12.44 -7.43
C TYR A 227 -5.06 -11.09 -6.69
N THR A 228 -6.08 -10.28 -6.97
CA THR A 228 -6.15 -8.91 -6.45
C THR A 228 -7.06 -8.76 -5.23
N ALA A 229 -7.86 -9.78 -4.93
CA ALA A 229 -8.74 -9.83 -3.76
C ALA A 229 -9.27 -11.25 -3.53
N GLU A 230 -9.71 -11.54 -2.31
CA GLU A 230 -10.34 -12.79 -1.88
C GLU A 230 -11.75 -12.53 -1.33
N LYS A 231 -12.71 -13.40 -1.64
CA LYS A 231 -14.11 -13.24 -1.22
C LYS A 231 -14.21 -13.29 0.30
N LEU A 232 -14.86 -12.30 0.89
CA LEU A 232 -15.13 -12.27 2.32
C LEU A 232 -16.31 -13.19 2.66
N GLU A 233 -16.14 -13.97 3.72
CA GLU A 233 -17.22 -14.73 4.32
C GLU A 233 -18.11 -13.83 5.19
N ALA A 234 -19.36 -14.24 5.39
CA ALA A 234 -20.22 -13.59 6.37
C ALA A 234 -19.60 -13.73 7.77
N ASN A 235 -19.59 -12.64 8.55
CA ASN A 235 -19.11 -12.65 9.92
C ASN A 235 -20.19 -12.15 10.88
N GLU A 236 -20.97 -13.09 11.43
CA GLU A 236 -22.01 -12.77 12.40
C GLU A 236 -21.39 -12.61 13.79
N LEU A 237 -21.62 -11.45 14.41
CA LEU A 237 -21.08 -11.13 15.73
C LEU A 237 -22.14 -11.36 16.82
N SER A 238 -21.68 -11.78 18.00
CA SER A 238 -22.54 -11.76 19.19
C SER A 238 -22.87 -10.31 19.59
N GLN A 239 -23.99 -10.14 20.30
CA GLN A 239 -24.45 -8.81 20.75
C GLN A 239 -23.40 -8.08 21.61
N ASP A 240 -22.69 -8.81 22.47
CA ASP A 240 -21.66 -8.23 23.34
C ASP A 240 -20.43 -7.72 22.56
N ILE A 241 -20.04 -8.44 21.50
CA ILE A 241 -18.95 -8.00 20.62
C ILE A 241 -19.42 -6.76 19.86
N MET A 242 -20.59 -6.81 19.22
CA MET A 242 -21.13 -5.64 18.49
C MET A 242 -21.18 -4.39 19.36
N ALA A 243 -21.75 -4.50 20.57
CA ALA A 243 -21.86 -3.38 21.51
C ALA A 243 -20.48 -2.82 21.94
N SER A 244 -19.43 -3.64 21.94
CA SER A 244 -18.07 -3.20 22.26
C SER A 244 -17.47 -2.36 21.13
N TRP A 245 -17.71 -2.72 19.88
CA TRP A 245 -17.23 -1.99 18.70
C TRP A 245 -18.06 -0.73 18.42
N GLU A 246 -19.38 -0.77 18.62
CA GLU A 246 -20.26 0.40 18.48
C GLU A 246 -19.85 1.56 19.41
N LYS A 247 -19.36 1.26 20.62
CA LYS A 247 -18.82 2.27 21.55
C LYS A 247 -17.59 3.01 21.02
N ARG A 248 -16.95 2.49 19.97
CA ARG A 248 -15.77 3.08 19.32
C ARG A 248 -16.12 3.84 18.06
N GLU A 249 -17.35 3.75 17.57
CA GLU A 249 -17.81 4.44 16.37
C GLU A 249 -17.55 5.95 16.49
N GLY A 250 -16.87 6.51 15.50
CA GLY A 250 -16.50 7.92 15.44
C GLY A 250 -15.35 8.35 16.36
N LYS A 251 -14.86 7.49 17.25
CA LYS A 251 -13.70 7.81 18.10
C LYS A 251 -12.44 7.93 17.27
N ARG A 252 -11.58 8.87 17.65
CA ARG A 252 -10.25 9.06 17.03
C ARG A 252 -9.14 8.47 17.89
N TYR A 253 -8.11 7.98 17.22
CA TYR A 253 -6.90 7.45 17.84
C TYR A 253 -5.66 8.08 17.21
N TYR A 254 -4.70 8.45 18.05
CA TYR A 254 -3.54 9.26 17.69
C TYR A 254 -2.27 8.44 17.86
N VAL A 255 -1.42 8.39 16.83
CA VAL A 255 -0.19 7.59 16.88
C VAL A 255 0.78 8.17 17.91
N VAL A 256 1.31 7.33 18.80
CA VAL A 256 2.13 7.78 19.93
C VAL A 256 3.56 7.22 19.93
N ASN A 257 3.84 6.12 19.24
CA ASN A 257 5.14 5.44 19.33
C ASN A 257 6.10 5.71 18.14
N GLN A 258 5.82 6.74 17.35
CA GLN A 258 6.64 7.07 16.18
C GLN A 258 7.87 7.89 16.58
N LYS A 259 9.00 7.63 15.90
CA LYS A 259 10.19 8.49 16.02
C LYS A 259 9.84 9.90 15.55
N TYR A 260 10.45 10.92 16.17
CA TYR A 260 10.20 12.33 15.82
C TYR A 260 10.52 12.68 14.35
N THR A 261 11.40 11.92 13.70
CA THR A 261 11.73 12.01 12.26
C THR A 261 10.87 11.12 11.36
N SER A 262 9.84 10.46 11.90
CA SER A 262 9.00 9.54 11.13
C SER A 262 8.23 10.31 10.07
N THR A 263 8.23 9.77 8.84
CA THR A 263 7.45 10.27 7.71
C THR A 263 5.95 10.07 7.93
N VAL A 264 5.53 9.25 8.91
CA VAL A 264 4.12 9.07 9.29
C VAL A 264 3.44 10.37 9.68
N TYR A 265 4.20 11.32 10.27
CA TYR A 265 3.67 12.63 10.66
C TYR A 265 3.42 13.59 9.47
N LEU A 266 3.86 13.22 8.27
CA LEU A 266 3.64 14.01 7.06
C LEU A 266 2.79 13.26 6.02
N ASN A 267 3.16 12.02 5.72
CA ASN A 267 2.74 11.27 4.54
C ASN A 267 1.83 10.09 4.86
N SER A 268 1.27 10.01 6.06
CA SER A 268 0.37 8.93 6.48
C SER A 268 -0.77 9.49 7.31
N SER A 269 -1.61 8.62 7.88
CA SER A 269 -2.69 8.99 8.80
C SER A 269 -2.22 8.84 10.26
N PRO A 270 -1.62 9.87 10.88
CA PRO A 270 -1.22 9.83 12.29
C PRO A 270 -2.42 9.87 13.23
N ILE A 271 -3.61 10.19 12.71
CA ILE A 271 -4.89 10.18 13.41
C ILE A 271 -5.82 9.27 12.62
N ILE A 272 -6.29 8.19 13.25
CA ILE A 272 -7.21 7.24 12.62
C ILE A 272 -8.59 7.31 13.30
N PRO A 273 -9.68 7.48 12.54
CA PRO A 273 -11.02 7.30 13.07
C PRO A 273 -11.40 5.81 13.04
N ILE A 274 -12.28 5.40 13.95
CA ILE A 274 -12.94 4.10 13.88
C ILE A 274 -14.34 4.30 13.31
N HIS A 275 -14.59 3.66 12.16
CA HIS A 275 -15.89 3.64 11.51
C HIS A 275 -16.25 2.23 11.09
N SER A 276 -17.44 1.79 11.48
CA SER A 276 -18.06 0.57 10.98
C SER A 276 -18.62 0.79 9.58
N ASN A 277 -18.55 -0.25 8.75
CA ASN A 277 -19.18 -0.25 7.44
C ASN A 277 -20.34 -1.24 7.42
N LYS A 278 -21.53 -0.73 7.10
CA LYS A 278 -22.77 -1.53 7.07
C LYS A 278 -22.77 -2.60 5.98
N GLU A 279 -21.96 -2.42 4.93
CA GLU A 279 -21.87 -3.40 3.84
C GLU A 279 -20.92 -4.57 4.18
N THR A 280 -20.10 -4.44 5.22
CA THR A 280 -19.21 -5.50 5.73
C THR A 280 -19.41 -5.67 7.24
N PRO A 281 -20.62 -6.08 7.69
CA PRO A 281 -20.86 -6.31 9.10
C PRO A 281 -19.90 -7.37 9.64
N GLY A 282 -19.37 -7.14 10.84
CA GLY A 282 -18.37 -8.03 11.43
C GLY A 282 -16.94 -7.78 10.96
N TYR A 283 -16.68 -6.77 10.14
CA TYR A 283 -15.31 -6.43 9.71
C TYR A 283 -14.92 -5.00 10.07
N MET A 284 -13.65 -4.82 10.39
CA MET A 284 -12.99 -3.52 10.45
C MET A 284 -12.08 -3.39 9.22
N SER A 285 -12.55 -2.63 8.22
CA SER A 285 -12.00 -2.68 6.87
C SER A 285 -12.00 -4.12 6.34
N ASN A 286 -10.84 -4.70 6.05
CA ASN A 286 -10.66 -6.08 5.57
C ASN A 286 -10.34 -7.08 6.70
N ASN A 287 -10.36 -6.65 7.97
CA ASN A 287 -10.02 -7.51 9.11
C ASN A 287 -11.29 -8.02 9.79
N LYS A 288 -11.38 -9.33 9.94
CA LYS A 288 -12.49 -10.01 10.59
C LYS A 288 -12.45 -9.75 12.08
N ILE A 289 -13.54 -9.23 12.63
CA ILE A 289 -13.70 -9.04 14.07
C ILE A 289 -13.91 -10.41 14.69
N ILE A 290 -13.00 -10.82 15.56
CA ILE A 290 -13.04 -12.13 16.25
C ILE A 290 -13.28 -12.01 17.76
N GLY A 291 -13.28 -10.78 18.28
CA GLY A 291 -13.56 -10.53 19.69
C GLY A 291 -13.89 -9.07 19.98
N ALA A 292 -14.21 -8.78 21.25
CA ALA A 292 -14.56 -7.42 21.69
C ALA A 292 -13.41 -6.41 21.51
N ASN A 293 -12.18 -6.87 21.39
CA ASN A 293 -10.96 -6.04 21.34
C ASN A 293 -9.99 -6.48 20.23
N GLU A 294 -10.43 -7.28 19.26
CA GLU A 294 -9.53 -7.89 18.30
C GLU A 294 -10.19 -8.05 16.93
N ALA A 295 -9.47 -7.64 15.89
CA ALA A 295 -9.76 -7.96 14.51
C ALA A 295 -8.48 -8.41 13.79
N VAL A 296 -8.56 -9.49 13.02
CA VAL A 296 -7.41 -10.12 12.36
C VAL A 296 -7.68 -10.28 10.86
N THR A 297 -6.64 -10.43 10.07
CA THR A 297 -6.82 -10.87 8.69
C THR A 297 -6.90 -12.40 8.65
N GLU A 298 -7.79 -12.94 7.82
CA GLU A 298 -7.80 -14.36 7.46
C GLU A 298 -7.53 -14.55 5.96
N LEU A 299 -7.22 -13.47 5.23
CA LEU A 299 -7.01 -13.49 3.79
C LEU A 299 -5.70 -14.21 3.46
N GLN A 300 -5.76 -15.10 2.46
CA GLN A 300 -4.66 -15.92 1.97
C GLN A 300 -4.41 -15.63 0.50
N ILE A 301 -4.14 -14.36 0.18
CA ILE A 301 -3.91 -13.93 -1.20
C ILE A 301 -2.40 -14.00 -1.52
N PRO A 302 -1.98 -14.78 -2.51
CA PRO A 302 -0.57 -14.83 -2.89
C PRO A 302 -0.16 -13.55 -3.63
N GLY A 303 1.12 -13.18 -3.51
CA GLY A 303 1.66 -11.99 -4.16
C GLY A 303 1.26 -10.70 -3.46
N MET A 304 0.96 -9.65 -4.23
CA MET A 304 0.92 -8.27 -3.74
C MET A 304 -0.30 -7.95 -2.88
N ALA A 305 -1.49 -8.44 -3.27
CA ALA A 305 -2.74 -8.11 -2.58
C ALA A 305 -2.89 -8.78 -1.21
N GLY A 306 -2.05 -9.75 -0.86
CA GLY A 306 -1.98 -10.33 0.49
C GLY A 306 -0.87 -9.74 1.38
N ARG A 307 -0.12 -8.73 0.91
CA ARG A 307 0.91 -8.07 1.71
C ARG A 307 0.32 -7.09 2.73
N ASP A 308 1.16 -6.68 3.68
CA ASP A 308 0.89 -5.60 4.63
C ASP A 308 -0.41 -5.79 5.43
N THR A 309 -0.67 -7.04 5.79
CA THR A 309 -1.79 -7.44 6.63
C THR A 309 -1.67 -6.84 8.04
N LYS A 310 -2.81 -6.59 8.67
CA LYS A 310 -2.87 -5.79 9.89
C LYS A 310 -3.79 -6.42 10.90
N GLU A 311 -3.23 -6.89 12.00
CA GLU A 311 -4.04 -7.21 13.16
C GLU A 311 -4.29 -5.94 13.98
N ILE A 312 -5.48 -5.84 14.55
CA ILE A 312 -5.94 -4.69 15.32
C ILE A 312 -6.28 -5.17 16.72
N TYR A 313 -5.50 -4.70 17.69
CA TYR A 313 -5.66 -5.05 19.10
C TYR A 313 -6.01 -3.83 19.94
N PHE A 314 -7.10 -3.90 20.69
CA PHE A 314 -7.49 -2.88 21.66
C PHE A 314 -7.02 -3.29 23.06
N SER A 315 -6.44 -2.35 23.79
CA SER A 315 -6.01 -2.54 25.18
C SER A 315 -6.29 -1.29 26.00
N LYS A 316 -6.24 -1.38 27.33
CA LYS A 316 -6.36 -0.22 28.22
C LYS A 316 -5.16 -0.08 29.13
N LYS A 317 -4.64 1.15 29.22
CA LYS A 317 -3.55 1.52 30.14
C LYS A 317 -3.95 2.79 30.87
N ASN A 318 -4.01 2.74 32.20
CA ASN A 318 -4.39 3.87 33.06
C ASN A 318 -5.73 4.51 32.67
N GLY A 319 -6.72 3.69 32.32
CA GLY A 319 -8.06 4.15 31.92
C GLY A 319 -8.19 4.60 30.47
N VAL A 320 -7.09 4.81 29.74
CA VAL A 320 -7.09 5.20 28.32
C VAL A 320 -7.02 3.96 27.43
N GLU A 321 -7.84 3.92 26.38
CA GLU A 321 -7.82 2.85 25.36
C GLU A 321 -6.72 3.11 24.32
N TYR A 322 -6.04 2.04 23.91
CA TYR A 322 -4.97 2.03 22.92
C TYR A 322 -5.25 0.99 21.83
N ILE A 323 -4.84 1.29 20.61
CA ILE A 323 -4.81 0.37 19.48
C ILE A 323 -3.37 0.00 19.18
N THR A 324 -3.08 -1.28 19.01
CA THR A 324 -1.86 -1.74 18.34
C THR A 324 -2.23 -2.26 16.96
N ALA A 325 -1.62 -1.69 15.92
CA ALA A 325 -1.76 -2.14 14.53
C ALA A 325 -0.48 -1.85 13.75
N VAL A 326 0.07 -2.85 13.04
CA VAL A 326 1.21 -2.70 12.12
C VAL A 326 2.45 -2.06 12.77
N GLY A 327 2.77 -2.50 13.99
CA GLY A 327 3.88 -1.95 14.77
C GLY A 327 3.67 -0.51 15.26
N SER A 328 2.50 0.09 15.01
CA SER A 328 2.11 1.39 15.56
C SER A 328 1.19 1.22 16.76
N VAL A 329 1.36 2.12 17.73
CA VAL A 329 0.48 2.27 18.88
C VAL A 329 -0.26 3.58 18.74
N TYR A 330 -1.58 3.54 18.85
CA TYR A 330 -2.44 4.70 18.84
C TYR A 330 -3.17 4.82 20.18
N ALA A 331 -3.22 6.03 20.74
CA ALA A 331 -3.97 6.32 21.96
C ALA A 331 -5.31 6.97 21.60
N SER A 332 -6.37 6.63 22.34
CA SER A 332 -7.68 7.28 22.21
C SER A 332 -7.59 8.79 22.39
N GLU A 333 -8.50 9.53 21.74
CA GLU A 333 -8.62 10.98 21.84
C GLU A 333 -8.79 11.51 23.27
N GLU A 334 -9.19 10.66 24.21
CA GLU A 334 -9.24 10.95 25.65
C GLU A 334 -7.87 11.40 26.21
N LEU A 335 -6.76 11.02 25.57
CA LEU A 335 -5.40 11.45 25.93
C LEU A 335 -5.08 12.88 25.44
N VAL A 336 -5.84 13.41 24.47
CA VAL A 336 -5.55 14.69 23.81
C VAL A 336 -6.11 15.85 24.62
N GLN A 337 -5.20 16.62 25.21
CA GLN A 337 -5.54 17.79 26.03
C GLN A 337 -5.54 19.08 25.19
N PRO A 338 -6.33 20.10 25.55
CA PRO A 338 -6.24 21.40 24.89
C PRO A 338 -4.88 22.05 25.14
N LEU A 339 -4.32 22.69 24.11
CA LEU A 339 -3.12 23.50 24.23
C LEU A 339 -3.35 24.64 25.25
N TYR A 340 -2.40 24.86 26.16
CA TYR A 340 -2.48 25.93 27.14
C TYR A 340 -2.58 27.30 26.45
N SER A 341 -3.58 28.10 26.81
CA SER A 341 -3.89 29.36 26.11
C SER A 341 -3.07 30.59 26.57
N GLY A 342 -2.24 30.43 27.61
CA GLY A 342 -1.37 31.49 28.12
C GLY A 342 -0.15 31.74 27.22
N LYS A 343 0.67 32.73 27.59
CA LYS A 343 1.80 33.19 26.76
C LYS A 343 2.94 32.17 26.64
N GLN A 344 3.14 31.35 27.68
CA GLN A 344 4.23 30.40 27.78
C GLN A 344 3.74 29.10 28.43
N SER A 345 4.24 27.97 27.93
CA SER A 345 4.06 26.65 28.52
C SER A 345 5.21 25.74 28.12
N ALA A 346 5.24 24.52 28.64
CA ALA A 346 6.15 23.48 28.18
C ALA A 346 5.47 22.11 28.22
N THR A 347 5.92 21.21 27.36
CA THR A 347 5.55 19.80 27.42
C THR A 347 6.79 18.93 27.36
N THR A 348 6.77 17.79 28.04
CA THR A 348 7.92 16.87 28.13
C THR A 348 7.50 15.45 27.78
N ILE A 349 8.31 14.75 26.98
CA ILE A 349 8.10 13.34 26.67
C ILE A 349 8.33 12.51 27.93
N GLN A 350 7.32 11.71 28.28
CA GLN A 350 7.28 10.95 29.52
C GLN A 350 8.11 9.66 29.41
N PRO A 351 8.34 8.93 30.52
CA PRO A 351 9.14 7.70 30.51
C PRO A 351 8.66 6.58 29.58
N ASP A 352 7.40 6.63 29.11
CA ASP A 352 6.89 5.69 28.11
C ASP A 352 7.35 6.00 26.67
N GLY A 353 8.01 7.14 26.45
CA GLY A 353 8.51 7.56 25.14
C GLY A 353 7.42 8.00 24.18
N TYR A 354 6.17 8.13 24.64
CA TYR A 354 5.04 8.43 23.78
C TYR A 354 4.96 9.91 23.42
N ALA A 355 4.70 10.16 22.14
CA ALA A 355 4.43 11.49 21.61
C ALA A 355 3.22 12.14 22.30
N LYS A 356 3.30 13.46 22.49
CA LYS A 356 2.27 14.25 23.16
C LYS A 356 1.40 14.97 22.16
N TRP A 357 0.11 14.64 22.17
CA TRP A 357 -0.89 15.26 21.32
C TRP A 357 -1.69 16.33 22.05
N PHE A 358 -1.96 17.43 21.35
CA PHE A 358 -2.79 18.53 21.83
C PHE A 358 -3.83 18.92 20.79
N SER A 359 -5.01 19.34 21.26
CA SER A 359 -5.99 20.05 20.43
C SER A 359 -5.73 21.55 20.47
N VAL A 360 -6.01 22.23 19.37
CA VAL A 360 -5.90 23.69 19.29
C VAL A 360 -7.25 24.31 19.69
N PRO A 361 -7.38 24.93 20.88
CA PRO A 361 -8.64 25.54 21.29
C PRO A 361 -8.92 26.83 20.49
N ALA A 362 -10.20 27.19 20.37
CA ALA A 362 -10.63 28.40 19.65
C ALA A 362 -9.97 29.69 20.19
N THR A 363 -9.61 29.72 21.47
CA THR A 363 -8.96 30.85 22.17
C THR A 363 -7.54 31.17 21.67
N VAL A 364 -6.89 30.25 20.95
CA VAL A 364 -5.53 30.43 20.41
C VAL A 364 -5.50 30.36 18.88
N LYS A 365 -6.65 30.24 18.23
CA LYS A 365 -6.77 30.29 16.77
C LYS A 365 -6.09 31.56 16.23
N GLY A 366 -5.28 31.41 15.19
CA GLY A 366 -4.59 32.53 14.53
C GLY A 366 -3.40 33.10 15.30
N LYS A 367 -3.14 32.66 16.55
CA LYS A 367 -1.91 33.01 17.25
C LYS A 367 -0.71 32.35 16.60
N VAL A 368 0.45 32.99 16.72
CA VAL A 368 1.72 32.39 16.30
C VAL A 368 2.26 31.56 17.45
N MET A 369 2.42 30.26 17.22
CA MET A 369 3.12 29.36 18.12
C MET A 369 4.59 29.29 17.72
N THR A 370 5.48 29.65 18.63
CA THR A 370 6.93 29.45 18.51
C THR A 370 7.35 28.37 19.50
N VAL A 371 8.12 27.38 19.04
CA VAL A 371 8.63 26.29 19.89
C VAL A 371 10.15 26.35 19.95
N LYS A 372 10.70 26.34 21.16
CA LYS A 372 12.12 26.07 21.37
C LYS A 372 12.30 24.55 21.47
N MET A 373 12.97 24.00 20.47
CA MET A 373 13.09 22.56 20.26
C MET A 373 14.22 21.95 21.10
N PRO A 374 14.05 20.73 21.62
CA PRO A 374 15.17 19.90 22.07
C PRO A 374 15.96 19.39 20.85
N SER A 375 17.18 18.91 21.05
CA SER A 375 18.03 18.40 19.95
C SER A 375 17.44 17.16 19.26
N ASN A 376 16.78 16.29 20.03
CA ASN A 376 16.22 15.03 19.57
C ASN A 376 14.69 15.05 19.61
N GLY A 377 14.09 16.08 19.00
CA GLY A 377 12.64 16.20 18.94
C GLY A 377 12.12 17.00 17.75
N ALA A 378 10.84 16.80 17.46
CA ALA A 378 10.09 17.46 16.40
C ALA A 378 8.67 17.72 16.87
N PHE A 379 8.03 18.72 16.27
CA PHE A 379 6.57 18.82 16.29
C PHE A 379 6.00 18.88 14.88
N ALA A 380 4.75 18.44 14.77
CA ALA A 380 3.92 18.64 13.60
C ALA A 380 2.58 19.28 13.98
N VAL A 381 2.02 20.09 13.08
CA VAL A 381 0.71 20.73 13.21
C VAL A 381 -0.17 20.34 12.05
N TYR A 382 -1.41 19.99 12.38
CA TYR A 382 -2.43 19.58 11.44
C TYR A 382 -3.62 20.53 11.52
N ASP A 383 -4.24 20.79 10.38
CA ASP A 383 -5.51 21.51 10.33
C ASP A 383 -6.70 20.63 10.80
N GLN A 384 -7.91 21.19 10.74
CA GLN A 384 -9.14 20.50 11.15
C GLN A 384 -9.48 19.26 10.32
N THR A 385 -8.95 19.16 9.10
CA THR A 385 -9.14 18.01 8.20
C THR A 385 -8.07 16.94 8.39
N GLY A 386 -7.07 17.21 9.24
CA GLY A 386 -5.94 16.31 9.48
C GLY A 386 -4.80 16.49 8.50
N ILE A 387 -4.81 17.51 7.64
CA ILE A 387 -3.69 17.80 6.73
C ILE A 387 -2.56 18.43 7.53
N CYS A 388 -1.35 17.87 7.38
CA CYS A 388 -0.14 18.41 8.01
C CYS A 388 0.25 19.74 7.34
N ILE A 389 0.19 20.84 8.11
CA ILE A 389 0.55 22.19 7.63
C ILE A 389 1.97 22.59 8.04
N ASN A 390 2.56 21.89 9.01
CA ASN A 390 3.95 22.06 9.40
C ASN A 390 4.46 20.77 10.03
N HIS A 391 5.61 20.26 9.58
CA HIS A 391 6.41 19.27 10.30
C HIS A 391 7.84 19.79 10.35
N THR A 392 8.32 20.11 11.55
CA THR A 392 9.62 20.77 11.78
C THR A 392 10.80 20.09 11.10
N VAL A 393 10.80 18.76 11.00
CA VAL A 393 11.88 17.98 10.33
C VAL A 393 11.95 18.31 8.85
N VAL A 394 10.81 18.60 8.23
CA VAL A 394 10.70 18.83 6.78
C VAL A 394 10.76 20.33 6.47
N SER A 395 10.06 21.15 7.25
CA SER A 395 9.98 22.59 7.00
C SER A 395 11.17 23.37 7.53
N GLY A 396 11.89 22.85 8.53
CA GLY A 396 12.87 23.60 9.31
C GLY A 396 12.27 24.75 10.13
N LYS A 397 10.93 24.87 10.19
CA LYS A 397 10.22 25.99 10.82
C LYS A 397 9.68 25.60 12.19
N ASN A 398 10.17 26.30 13.21
CA ASN A 398 9.69 26.18 14.59
C ASN A 398 8.59 27.19 14.96
N GLU A 399 8.15 28.01 13.99
CA GLU A 399 7.04 28.94 14.11
C GLU A 399 5.90 28.56 13.17
N VAL A 400 4.66 28.60 13.67
CA VAL A 400 3.47 28.23 12.91
C VAL A 400 2.24 29.01 13.40
N VAL A 401 1.39 29.44 12.47
CA VAL A 401 0.09 30.03 12.80
C VAL A 401 -0.87 28.90 13.15
N LEU A 402 -1.49 28.97 14.33
CA LEU A 402 -2.36 27.90 14.81
C LEU A 402 -3.69 27.85 14.04
N PRO A 403 -4.03 26.70 13.42
CA PRO A 403 -5.27 26.56 12.67
C PRO A 403 -6.47 26.38 13.62
N GLU A 404 -7.66 26.71 13.13
CA GLU A 404 -8.90 26.39 13.84
C GLU A 404 -9.07 24.87 13.96
N ASN A 405 -9.50 24.39 15.13
CA ASN A 405 -9.76 22.98 15.42
C ASN A 405 -8.60 22.01 15.09
N GLY A 406 -7.38 22.53 14.99
CA GLY A 406 -6.21 21.74 14.63
C GLY A 406 -5.73 20.77 15.69
N ARG A 407 -4.66 20.06 15.34
CA ARG A 407 -3.94 19.14 16.23
C ARG A 407 -2.45 19.43 16.19
N ILE A 408 -1.79 19.21 17.31
CA ILE A 408 -0.35 19.34 17.44
C ILE A 408 0.18 18.05 18.04
N VAL A 409 1.27 17.53 17.49
CA VAL A 409 2.03 16.43 18.09
C VAL A 409 3.44 16.89 18.39
N PHE A 410 3.92 16.61 19.59
CA PHE A 410 5.33 16.73 19.98
C PHE A 410 5.90 15.33 20.18
N ALA A 411 6.96 15.01 19.44
CA ALA A 411 7.62 13.72 19.49
C ALA A 411 9.12 13.93 19.73
N GLY A 412 9.74 13.09 20.54
CA GLY A 412 11.16 13.18 20.86
C GLY A 412 11.59 12.04 21.78
N GLU A 413 12.87 12.04 22.16
CA GLU A 413 13.37 11.09 23.15
C GLU A 413 12.79 11.36 24.55
N VAL A 414 12.76 10.34 25.41
CA VAL A 414 12.33 10.47 26.81
C VAL A 414 13.05 11.64 27.49
N GLY A 415 12.29 12.51 28.17
CA GLY A 415 12.83 13.70 28.82
C GLY A 415 13.01 14.92 27.90
N SER A 416 12.78 14.79 26.60
CA SER A 416 12.79 15.94 25.68
C SER A 416 11.69 16.94 26.06
N THR A 417 12.08 18.18 26.33
CA THR A 417 11.17 19.29 26.69
C THR A 417 11.04 20.29 25.54
N PHE A 418 9.81 20.65 25.22
CA PHE A 418 9.45 21.66 24.22
C PHE A 418 8.90 22.88 24.95
N GLU A 419 9.60 24.01 24.87
CA GLU A 419 9.10 25.28 25.42
C GLU A 419 8.25 25.98 24.35
N ILE A 420 7.01 26.30 24.68
CA ILE A 420 5.99 26.80 23.75
C ILE A 420 5.66 28.23 24.12
N SER A 421 5.70 29.13 23.15
CA SER A 421 5.24 30.51 23.29
C SER A 421 4.13 30.84 22.30
N LEU A 422 3.11 31.56 22.76
CA LEU A 422 2.00 32.04 21.94
C LEU A 422 2.01 33.57 21.88
N LYS A 423 1.99 34.12 20.67
CA LYS A 423 1.89 35.56 20.41
C LYS A 423 0.60 35.91 19.70
#